data_AF-A0A533XM32-F1
#
_entry.id   AF-A0A533XM32-F1
#
_cell.length_a   1.000
_cell.length_b   1.000
_cell.length_c   1.000
_cell.angle_alpha   90.00
_cell.angle_beta   90.00
_cell.angle_gamma   90.00
#
_symmetry.space_group_name_H-M   'P 1'
#
loop_
_entity.id
_entity.type
_entity.pdbx_description
1 polymer ?
#
loop_
_entity_poly.entity_id
_entity_poly.type
_entity_poly.pdbx_seq_one_letter_code
_entity_poly.pdbx_strand_id
1 'polypeptide(L)'
;YADFEGIIPEGEYGGGTVMVWDRGTYIPESQMTSDFGKGDLKFTLQGVKLKGSWVLVRTKGRQWLLIKHRDQYASTADITVSVPRSVVTQRTLADIAADEGGNVAKAATGDPAVVPPLAKDGHKRRSPATPEKSSI
;
A
#
# COMPACT_ATOMS: atom_id res chain seq x y z
N TYR A 1 14.74 -4.91 -2.23
CA TYR A 1 13.44 -5.31 -2.77
C TYR A 1 12.27 -4.62 -2.06
N ALA A 2 12.31 -4.41 -0.74
CA ALA A 2 11.23 -3.72 -0.02
C ALA A 2 10.87 -2.33 -0.58
N ASP A 3 11.84 -1.63 -1.17
CA ASP A 3 11.65 -0.31 -1.79
C ASP A 3 11.46 -0.35 -3.32
N PHE A 4 11.36 -1.55 -3.93
CA PHE A 4 11.27 -1.67 -5.38
C PHE A 4 9.84 -1.40 -5.87
N GLU A 5 9.74 -0.54 -6.88
CA GLU A 5 8.52 -0.24 -7.64
C GLU A 5 8.90 -0.18 -9.12
N GLY A 6 8.13 -0.86 -9.98
CA GLY A 6 8.44 -0.95 -11.41
C GLY A 6 7.99 -2.27 -12.03
N ILE A 7 8.68 -2.70 -13.09
CA ILE A 7 8.34 -3.90 -13.88
C ILE A 7 9.34 -5.02 -13.66
N ILE A 8 8.83 -6.22 -13.45
CA ILE A 8 9.58 -7.47 -13.55
C ILE A 8 9.20 -8.13 -14.87
N PRO A 9 10.18 -8.56 -15.69
CA PRO A 9 9.91 -9.19 -16.97
C PRO A 9 8.91 -10.35 -16.86
N GLU A 10 8.06 -10.51 -17.88
CA GLU A 10 7.13 -11.63 -17.92
C GLU A 10 7.90 -12.96 -18.05
N GLY A 11 7.41 -14.00 -17.36
CA GLY A 11 8.07 -15.31 -17.30
C GLY A 11 9.07 -15.46 -16.16
N GLU A 12 9.56 -14.36 -15.58
CA GLU A 12 10.39 -14.38 -14.38
C GLU A 12 9.55 -14.59 -13.12
N TYR A 13 10.21 -15.06 -12.04
CA TYR A 13 9.55 -15.19 -10.74
C TYR A 13 9.14 -13.81 -10.22
N GLY A 14 7.83 -13.60 -10.07
CA GLY A 14 7.25 -12.30 -9.72
C GLY A 14 6.95 -11.40 -10.92
N GLY A 15 7.01 -11.92 -12.16
CA GLY A 15 6.76 -11.16 -13.38
C GLY A 15 5.45 -10.37 -13.38
N GLY A 16 5.53 -9.08 -13.72
CA GLY A 16 4.43 -8.13 -13.68
C GLY A 16 4.83 -6.78 -13.08
N THR A 17 3.82 -5.96 -12.82
CA THR A 17 3.99 -4.64 -12.22
C THR A 17 3.99 -4.75 -10.70
N VAL A 18 4.99 -4.15 -10.06
CA VAL A 18 5.18 -4.18 -8.61
C VAL A 18 5.05 -2.77 -8.04
N MET A 19 4.33 -2.68 -6.92
CA MET A 19 4.07 -1.45 -6.18
C MET A 19 4.51 -1.60 -4.73
N VAL A 20 5.09 -0.55 -4.17
CA VAL A 20 5.20 -0.43 -2.70
C VAL A 20 3.85 0.04 -2.15
N TRP A 21 2.94 -0.90 -1.92
CA TRP A 21 1.57 -0.58 -1.50
C TRP A 21 1.48 -0.14 -0.05
N ASP A 22 2.29 -0.69 0.85
CA ASP A 22 2.43 -0.21 2.23
C ASP A 22 3.88 -0.39 2.69
N ARG A 23 4.28 0.39 3.69
CA ARG A 23 5.62 0.33 4.28
C ARG A 23 5.56 0.77 5.73
N GLY A 24 6.37 0.13 6.56
CA GLY A 24 6.57 0.54 7.95
C GLY A 24 7.44 -0.44 8.71
N THR A 25 7.30 -0.39 10.03
CA THR A 25 7.94 -1.33 10.96
C THR A 25 6.91 -2.31 11.51
N TYR A 26 7.40 -3.35 12.16
CA TYR A 26 6.57 -4.29 12.90
C TYR A 26 7.23 -4.61 14.24
N ILE A 27 6.40 -4.93 15.22
CA ILE A 27 6.82 -5.30 16.57
C ILE A 27 6.28 -6.70 16.84
N PRO A 28 7.12 -7.74 17.01
CA PRO A 28 6.64 -9.06 17.40
C PRO A 28 6.09 -9.02 18.83
N GLU A 29 5.06 -9.82 19.09
CA GLU A 29 4.52 -9.97 20.45
C GLU A 29 5.33 -10.99 21.29
N SER A 30 6.17 -11.80 20.64
CA SER A 30 6.95 -12.89 21.26
C SER A 30 8.18 -13.27 20.41
N GLN A 31 8.86 -14.37 20.75
CA GLN A 31 10.05 -14.81 20.01
C GLN A 31 9.68 -15.39 18.63
N MET A 32 9.87 -14.60 17.57
CA MET A 32 9.49 -14.97 16.19
C MET A 32 9.96 -16.37 15.76
N THR A 33 11.18 -16.76 16.11
CA THR A 33 11.76 -18.05 15.67
C THR A 33 10.97 -19.25 16.18
N SER A 34 10.57 -19.24 17.46
CA SER A 34 9.76 -20.33 18.03
C SER A 34 8.36 -20.35 17.45
N ASP A 35 7.82 -19.18 17.17
CA ASP A 35 6.43 -18.97 16.78
C ASP A 35 6.20 -19.29 15.30
N PHE A 36 7.21 -19.04 14.47
CA PHE A 36 7.23 -19.50 13.07
C PHE A 36 7.20 -21.03 12.98
N GLY A 37 7.97 -21.74 13.84
CA GLY A 37 7.96 -23.20 13.87
C GLY A 37 6.59 -23.78 14.26
N LYS A 38 5.93 -23.14 15.25
CA LYS A 38 4.58 -23.51 15.72
C LYS A 38 3.50 -23.19 14.70
N GLY A 39 3.70 -22.16 13.88
CA GLY A 39 2.69 -21.72 12.92
C GLY A 39 1.73 -20.68 13.47
N ASP A 40 2.12 -19.90 14.47
CA ASP A 40 1.30 -18.84 15.09
C ASP A 40 2.20 -17.65 15.38
N LEU A 41 2.16 -16.63 14.51
CA LEU A 41 2.98 -15.43 14.60
C LEU A 41 2.12 -14.21 14.87
N LYS A 42 2.25 -13.62 16.06
CA LYS A 42 1.55 -12.40 16.45
C LYS A 42 2.49 -11.20 16.42
N PHE A 43 2.03 -10.12 15.81
CA PHE A 43 2.81 -8.91 15.66
C PHE A 43 1.91 -7.68 15.47
N THR A 44 2.45 -6.53 15.85
CA THR A 44 1.84 -5.23 15.57
C THR A 44 2.49 -4.60 14.35
N LEU A 45 1.69 -4.23 13.35
CA LEU A 45 2.13 -3.45 12.20
C LEU A 45 2.07 -1.95 12.51
N GLN A 46 3.10 -1.24 12.08
CA GLN A 46 3.22 0.21 12.13
C GLN A 46 3.47 0.75 10.71
N GLY A 47 2.57 0.38 9.79
CA GLY A 47 2.57 0.82 8.40
C GLY A 47 1.92 2.19 8.21
N VAL A 48 2.00 2.70 6.98
CA VAL A 48 1.22 3.87 6.56
C VAL A 48 -0.26 3.48 6.50
N LYS A 49 -0.56 2.31 5.93
CA LYS A 49 -1.92 1.80 5.74
C LYS A 49 -2.31 0.75 6.79
N LEU A 50 -1.53 -0.30 6.93
CA LEU A 50 -1.80 -1.39 7.87
C LEU A 50 -1.25 -1.06 9.25
N LYS A 51 -2.13 -1.06 10.25
CA LYS A 51 -1.80 -0.70 11.64
C LYS A 51 -2.40 -1.69 12.62
N GLY A 52 -1.86 -1.72 13.83
CA GLY A 52 -2.40 -2.52 14.94
C GLY A 52 -1.94 -3.97 14.92
N SER A 53 -2.58 -4.80 15.73
CA SER A 53 -2.21 -6.20 15.95
C SER A 53 -2.82 -7.12 14.88
N TRP A 54 -2.00 -8.09 14.45
CA TRP A 54 -2.26 -9.10 13.44
C TRP A 54 -1.71 -10.45 13.88
N VAL A 55 -2.23 -11.52 13.28
CA VAL A 55 -1.68 -12.86 13.43
C VAL A 55 -1.56 -13.57 12.08
N LEU A 56 -0.46 -14.29 11.89
CA LEU A 56 -0.29 -15.28 10.83
C LEU A 56 -0.44 -16.67 11.43
N VAL A 57 -1.46 -17.41 11.00
CA VAL A 57 -1.72 -18.79 11.45
C VAL A 57 -1.49 -19.76 10.30
N ARG A 58 -0.63 -20.77 10.50
CA ARG A 58 -0.39 -21.83 9.52
C ARG A 58 -1.54 -22.83 9.57
N THR A 59 -2.21 -23.03 8.44
CA THR A 59 -3.35 -23.95 8.35
C THR A 59 -2.91 -25.35 7.94
N LYS A 60 -2.17 -25.46 6.82
CA LYS A 60 -1.65 -26.74 6.30
C LYS A 60 -0.38 -26.54 5.48
N GLY A 61 0.65 -27.36 5.73
CA GLY A 61 1.89 -27.33 4.95
C GLY A 61 2.52 -25.94 4.93
N ARG A 62 2.56 -25.29 3.75
CA ARG A 62 3.10 -23.93 3.56
C ARG A 62 2.01 -22.84 3.49
N GLN A 63 0.74 -23.18 3.76
CA GLN A 63 -0.38 -22.25 3.71
C GLN A 63 -0.55 -21.52 5.04
N TRP A 64 -0.70 -20.20 4.96
CA TRP A 64 -0.87 -19.32 6.11
C TRP A 64 -2.09 -18.42 5.89
N LEU A 65 -2.76 -18.08 6.98
CA LEU A 65 -3.85 -17.14 7.03
C LEU A 65 -3.40 -15.91 7.82
N LEU A 66 -3.51 -14.73 7.21
CA LEU A 66 -3.30 -13.44 7.88
C LEU A 66 -4.65 -12.95 8.42
N ILE A 67 -4.72 -12.68 9.72
CA ILE A 67 -5.95 -12.28 10.40
C ILE A 67 -5.72 -10.98 11.17
N LYS A 68 -6.61 -10.01 10.99
CA LYS A 68 -6.63 -8.77 11.76
C LYS A 68 -7.26 -9.02 13.14
N HIS A 69 -6.57 -8.67 14.22
CA HIS A 69 -7.18 -8.66 15.55
C HIS A 69 -8.14 -7.47 15.71
N ARG A 70 -9.16 -7.65 16.56
CA ARG A 70 -10.04 -6.54 16.96
C ARG A 70 -9.28 -5.59 17.88
N ASP A 71 -8.94 -4.42 17.36
CA ASP A 71 -8.31 -3.31 18.08
C ASP A 71 -8.82 -1.97 17.51
N GLN A 72 -8.26 -0.86 17.97
CA GLN A 72 -8.64 0.49 17.54
C GLN A 72 -8.46 0.76 16.03
N TYR A 73 -7.68 -0.05 15.31
CA TYR A 73 -7.46 0.08 13.86
C TYR A 73 -8.31 -0.91 13.04
N ALA A 74 -9.05 -1.80 13.68
CA ALA A 74 -9.93 -2.74 12.99
C ALA A 74 -11.09 -2.01 12.32
N SER A 75 -11.34 -2.32 11.06
CA SER A 75 -12.41 -1.73 10.25
C SER A 75 -13.01 -2.80 9.34
N THR A 76 -14.28 -2.62 8.96
CA THR A 76 -14.95 -3.42 7.93
C THR A 76 -14.79 -2.82 6.54
N ALA A 77 -14.18 -1.64 6.42
CA ALA A 77 -13.88 -1.04 5.12
C ALA A 77 -12.81 -1.82 4.38
N ASP A 78 -12.98 -1.99 3.07
CA ASP A 78 -11.96 -2.57 2.22
C ASP A 78 -10.85 -1.55 1.94
N ILE A 79 -9.73 -1.73 2.65
CA ILE A 79 -8.58 -0.84 2.55
C ILE A 79 -7.92 -0.87 1.17
N THR A 80 -8.03 -1.99 0.45
CA THR A 80 -7.45 -2.15 -0.90
C THR A 80 -8.17 -1.26 -1.92
N VAL A 81 -9.45 -0.98 -1.68
CA VAL A 81 -10.26 -0.07 -2.50
C VAL A 81 -10.11 1.37 -2.03
N SER A 82 -10.08 1.63 -0.71
CA SER A 82 -10.06 3.00 -0.19
C SER A 82 -8.70 3.70 -0.36
N VAL A 83 -7.61 2.95 -0.30
CA VAL A 83 -6.24 3.48 -0.43
C VAL A 83 -5.40 2.62 -1.39
N PRO A 84 -5.71 2.59 -2.69
CA PRO A 84 -5.12 1.63 -3.63
C PRO A 84 -3.69 1.99 -4.07
N ARG A 85 -3.29 3.26 -3.95
CA ARG A 85 -2.05 3.80 -4.55
C ARG A 85 -0.77 3.46 -3.79
N SER A 86 0.36 3.54 -4.47
CA SER A 86 1.69 3.45 -3.87
C SER A 86 1.85 4.43 -2.71
N VAL A 87 2.47 3.99 -1.60
CA VAL A 87 2.85 4.91 -0.51
C VAL A 87 4.06 5.76 -0.85
N VAL A 88 4.80 5.42 -1.90
CA VAL A 88 6.02 6.13 -2.33
C VAL A 88 5.71 7.16 -3.40
N THR A 89 4.94 6.79 -4.43
CA THR A 89 4.75 7.62 -5.63
C THR A 89 3.32 8.11 -5.83
N GLN A 90 2.35 7.61 -5.05
CA GLN A 90 0.92 7.87 -5.24
C GLN A 90 0.39 7.41 -6.63
N ARG A 91 1.11 6.54 -7.33
CA ARG A 91 0.65 5.90 -8.58
C ARG A 91 -0.22 4.67 -8.30
N THR A 92 -1.13 4.34 -9.21
CA THR A 92 -1.79 3.02 -9.24
C THR A 92 -0.93 1.98 -9.96
N LEU A 93 -1.33 0.70 -10.00
CA LEU A 93 -0.59 -0.31 -10.76
C LEU A 93 -0.60 0.02 -12.26
N ALA A 94 -1.74 0.46 -12.79
CA ALA A 94 -1.87 0.90 -14.18
C ALA A 94 -0.95 2.09 -14.50
N ASP A 95 -0.86 3.08 -13.61
CA ASP A 95 0.05 4.23 -13.77
C ASP A 95 1.51 3.78 -13.81
N ILE A 96 1.94 2.92 -12.87
CA ILE A 96 3.31 2.37 -12.85
C ILE A 96 3.59 1.61 -14.14
N ALA A 97 2.64 0.80 -14.62
CA ALA A 97 2.81 0.07 -15.87
C ALA A 97 2.94 1.00 -17.08
N ALA A 98 2.18 2.10 -17.11
CA ALA A 98 2.25 3.06 -18.21
C ALA A 98 3.60 3.78 -18.23
N ASP A 99 4.09 4.20 -17.06
CA ASP A 99 5.36 4.93 -16.92
C ASP A 99 6.59 4.06 -17.20
N GLU A 100 6.56 2.81 -16.76
CA GLU A 100 7.73 1.91 -16.74
C GLU A 100 7.73 0.90 -17.90
N GLY A 101 6.81 1.04 -18.87
CA GLY A 101 6.75 0.19 -20.08
C GLY A 101 6.18 -1.22 -19.86
N GLY A 102 5.32 -1.39 -18.87
CA GLY A 102 4.65 -2.65 -18.55
C GLY A 102 3.32 -2.87 -19.28
N ASN A 103 2.69 -4.02 -19.02
CA ASN A 103 1.36 -4.32 -19.54
C ASN A 103 0.27 -3.65 -18.70
N VAL A 104 -0.20 -2.48 -19.15
CA VAL A 104 -1.22 -1.67 -18.45
C VAL A 104 -2.53 -2.43 -18.23
N ALA A 105 -3.01 -3.18 -19.22
CA ALA A 105 -4.27 -3.91 -19.11
C ALA A 105 -4.21 -4.99 -18.00
N LYS A 106 -3.08 -5.69 -17.91
CA LYS A 106 -2.82 -6.66 -16.85
C LYS A 106 -2.62 -6.00 -15.49
N ALA A 107 -1.91 -4.87 -15.43
CA ALA A 107 -1.69 -4.15 -14.18
C ALA A 107 -3.00 -3.58 -13.61
N ALA A 108 -3.88 -3.07 -14.47
CA ALA A 108 -5.17 -2.51 -14.10
C ALA A 108 -6.12 -3.52 -13.43
N THR A 109 -5.91 -4.84 -13.60
CA THR A 109 -6.73 -5.84 -12.88
C THR A 109 -6.45 -5.88 -11.38
N GLY A 110 -5.32 -5.33 -10.94
CA GLY A 110 -4.98 -5.19 -9.51
C GLY A 110 -5.43 -3.86 -8.90
N ASP A 111 -5.89 -2.90 -9.71
CA ASP A 111 -6.46 -1.64 -9.25
C ASP A 111 -7.97 -1.80 -8.98
N PRO A 112 -8.56 -1.04 -8.03
CA PRO A 112 -10.01 -1.07 -7.84
C PRO A 112 -10.73 -0.47 -9.05
N ALA A 113 -11.93 -0.99 -9.35
CA ALA A 113 -12.75 -0.55 -10.49
C ALA A 113 -13.05 0.95 -10.49
N VAL A 114 -13.16 1.56 -9.30
CA VAL A 114 -13.25 3.01 -9.12
C VAL A 114 -12.11 3.42 -8.21
N VAL A 115 -11.09 4.07 -8.78
CA VAL A 115 -9.99 4.62 -8.01
C VAL A 115 -10.45 5.92 -7.34
N PRO A 116 -10.42 6.04 -6.00
CA PRO A 116 -10.77 7.28 -5.32
C PRO A 116 -9.92 8.44 -5.84
N PRO A 117 -10.42 9.68 -5.88
CA PRO A 117 -9.59 10.82 -6.26
C PRO A 117 -8.41 10.97 -5.29
N LEU A 118 -7.28 11.51 -5.76
CA LEU A 118 -6.22 11.92 -4.87
C LEU A 118 -6.80 12.90 -3.85
N ALA A 119 -6.46 12.71 -2.57
CA ALA A 119 -6.80 13.69 -1.55
C ALA A 119 -6.21 15.04 -2.01
N LYS A 120 -7.07 16.04 -2.23
CA LYS A 120 -6.59 17.36 -2.61
C LYS A 120 -5.80 17.90 -1.42
N ASP A 121 -4.49 18.06 -1.58
CA ASP A 121 -3.70 18.78 -0.59
C ASP A 121 -4.37 20.12 -0.30
N GLY A 122 -4.67 20.37 0.97
CA GLY A 122 -5.34 21.56 1.47
C GLY A 122 -4.54 22.86 1.34
N HIS A 123 -3.70 23.00 0.31
CA HIS A 123 -3.10 24.28 -0.04
C HIS A 123 -4.17 25.16 -0.70
N LYS A 124 -4.83 26.00 0.11
CA LYS A 124 -5.47 27.22 -0.37
C LYS A 124 -4.46 27.94 -1.27
N ARG A 125 -4.67 27.91 -2.59
CA ARG A 125 -4.01 28.83 -3.50
C ARG A 125 -4.36 30.24 -3.02
N ARG A 126 -3.39 30.96 -2.44
CA ARG A 126 -3.54 32.40 -2.26
C ARG A 126 -3.66 32.99 -3.66
N SER A 127 -4.76 33.68 -3.93
CA SER A 127 -4.92 34.48 -5.14
C SER A 127 -3.75 35.47 -5.24
N PRO A 128 -3.18 35.71 -6.44
CA PRO A 128 -2.17 36.74 -6.60
C PRO A 128 -2.81 38.11 -6.32
N ALA A 129 -2.15 38.91 -5.47
CA ALA A 129 -2.56 40.28 -5.21
C ALA A 129 -2.48 41.11 -6.51
N THR A 130 -3.56 41.82 -6.82
CA THR A 130 -3.61 42.79 -7.92
C THR A 130 -2.69 43.96 -7.57
N PRO A 131 -1.77 44.40 -8.46
CA PRO A 131 -0.96 45.58 -8.19
C PRO A 131 -1.84 46.83 -8.32
N GLU A 132 -1.90 47.59 -7.23
CA GLU A 132 -2.53 48.91 -7.17
C GLU A 132 -1.71 49.88 -8.04
N LYS A 133 -2.36 50.47 -9.06
CA LYS A 133 -1.76 51.52 -9.87
C LYS A 133 -1.70 52.80 -9.04
N SER A 134 -0.51 53.26 -8.66
CA SER A 134 -0.30 54.65 -8.24
C SER A 134 -0.58 55.58 -9.42
N SER A 135 -1.56 56.47 -9.27
CA SER A 135 -1.68 57.66 -10.11
C SER A 135 -0.93 58.80 -9.43
N ILE A 136 -0.17 59.54 -10.24
CA ILE A 136 0.44 60.84 -9.92
C ILE A 136 -0.65 61.90 -9.84
#